data_AF-A0A1D3D333-F1
#
_entry.id   AF-A0A1D3D333-F1
#
_cell.length_a   1.000
_cell.length_b   1.000
_cell.length_c   1.000
_cell.angle_alpha   90.00
_cell.angle_beta   90.00
_cell.angle_gamma   90.00
#
_symmetry.space_group_name_H-M   'P 1'
#
loop_
_entity.id
_entity.type
_entity.pdbx_description
1 polymer ?
#
loop_
_entity_poly.entity_id
_entity_poly.type
_entity_poly.pdbx_seq_one_letter_code
_entity_poly.pdbx_strand_id
1 'polypeptide(L)'
;MLDTPATGAGRRVFRIDTSWPLMQDVLAYVRRQRFVSAACRLPLAEELELLRLCNTANQALPEITNRQTIVEALLQQQHGPPPSDAPSAARIQEEPLIGIPARSGSEEKESRLRLLFSLDGVQAVRTVCPSRPHIEDFDASDASAALTPLTCLSALTDACGGSMVYRRPDEELLRGAEGLEFVGKTLDRGVKISDFMLLYELLTDALPLRVAPGEAPRLWGALLLRCLPSWDLRNKGRLLSILRLLLANPHLTGSFPQLHEEKKSRLPLGLAFRSPEPLQHFFKDISQALLTLRETAQLRLPAVAPEGLLGSIPDSTAVSEHATIVRALRLSHWSIIPRYAS
;
A
#
# COMPACT_ATOMS: atom_id res chain seq x y z
N MET A 1 26.90 -4.19 71.45
CA MET A 1 25.81 -3.80 72.37
C MET A 1 25.00 -2.76 71.63
N LEU A 2 23.77 -2.97 71.15
CA LEU A 2 22.77 -4.02 71.34
C LEU A 2 21.89 -4.03 70.06
N ASP A 3 21.50 -5.23 69.61
CA ASP A 3 20.36 -5.48 68.71
C ASP A 3 19.05 -5.01 69.39
N THR A 4 18.01 -4.51 68.72
CA THR A 4 17.12 -5.22 67.77
C THR A 4 16.08 -4.25 67.15
N PRO A 5 15.40 -4.64 66.05
CA PRO A 5 14.43 -3.83 65.29
C PRO A 5 12.96 -4.20 65.57
N ALA A 6 12.01 -3.29 65.33
CA ALA A 6 10.58 -3.64 65.21
C ALA A 6 9.75 -2.64 64.38
N THR A 7 9.39 -3.09 63.17
CA THR A 7 8.00 -3.15 62.68
C THR A 7 7.22 -1.84 62.48
N GLY A 8 7.45 -1.19 61.34
CA GLY A 8 6.48 -0.30 60.72
C GLY A 8 5.98 -0.93 59.42
N ALA A 9 4.80 -1.55 59.45
CA ALA A 9 4.11 -2.02 58.25
C ALA A 9 3.71 -0.81 57.40
N GLY A 10 4.60 -0.39 56.51
CA GLY A 10 4.34 0.64 55.52
C GLY A 10 3.23 0.16 54.60
N ARG A 11 2.04 0.77 54.74
CA ARG A 11 0.92 0.63 53.81
C ARG A 11 1.48 0.94 52.41
N ARG A 12 1.71 -0.09 51.59
CA ARG A 12 2.09 0.08 50.19
C ARG A 12 0.92 0.76 49.50
N VAL A 13 0.97 2.08 49.43
CA VAL A 13 0.15 2.85 48.51
C VAL A 13 0.59 2.37 47.13
N PHE A 14 -0.26 1.59 46.47
CA PHE A 14 -0.13 1.32 45.06
C PHE A 14 -0.25 2.68 44.36
N ARG A 15 0.89 3.33 44.13
CA ARG A 15 0.97 4.46 43.22
C ARG A 15 0.77 3.85 41.85
N ILE A 16 -0.43 4.03 41.29
CA ILE A 16 -0.66 3.80 39.87
C ILE A 16 0.38 4.65 39.15
N ASP A 17 1.25 3.97 38.40
CA ASP A 17 2.29 4.65 37.66
C ASP A 17 1.61 5.53 36.61
N THR A 18 1.72 6.84 36.77
CA THR A 18 1.13 7.83 35.85
C THR A 18 1.77 7.78 34.46
N SER A 19 2.83 6.98 34.28
CA SER A 19 3.45 6.70 32.99
C SER A 19 2.80 5.54 32.22
N TRP A 20 1.80 4.84 32.77
CA TRP A 20 1.13 3.75 32.06
C TRP A 20 0.53 4.28 30.74
N PRO A 21 1.01 3.80 29.57
CA PRO A 21 0.46 4.18 28.27
C PRO A 21 -0.87 3.46 28.01
N LEU A 22 -1.87 3.68 28.87
CA LEU A 22 -3.17 3.01 28.85
C LEU A 22 -3.79 2.98 27.45
N MET A 23 -3.62 4.05 26.67
CA MET A 23 -4.14 4.13 25.31
C MET A 23 -3.51 3.12 24.35
N GLN A 24 -2.20 2.89 24.44
CA GLN A 24 -1.53 1.90 23.60
C GLN A 24 -2.05 0.50 23.91
N ASP A 25 -2.32 0.22 25.19
CA ASP A 25 -2.83 -1.07 25.64
C ASP A 25 -4.30 -1.26 25.24
N VAL A 26 -5.14 -0.23 25.34
CA VAL A 26 -6.53 -0.26 24.85
C VAL A 26 -6.55 -0.53 23.34
N LEU A 27 -5.75 0.19 22.56
CA LEU A 27 -5.66 -0.02 21.12
C LEU A 27 -5.13 -1.42 20.77
N ALA A 28 -4.13 -1.91 21.50
CA ALA A 28 -3.60 -3.25 21.33
C ALA A 28 -4.64 -4.32 21.68
N TYR A 29 -5.40 -4.11 22.76
CA TYR A 29 -6.52 -4.97 23.17
C TYR A 29 -7.56 -5.05 22.05
N VAL A 30 -8.06 -3.91 21.54
CA VAL A 30 -9.06 -3.88 20.45
C VAL A 30 -8.55 -4.59 19.20
N ARG A 31 -7.31 -4.31 18.77
CA ARG A 31 -6.70 -4.94 17.59
C ARG A 31 -6.51 -6.45 17.74
N ARG A 32 -6.22 -6.92 18.95
CA ARG A 32 -5.93 -8.33 19.24
C ARG A 32 -7.09 -9.10 19.83
N GLN A 33 -8.23 -8.46 20.06
CA GLN A 33 -9.37 -9.04 20.78
C GLN A 33 -9.83 -10.38 20.22
N ARG A 34 -9.79 -10.53 18.88
CA ARG A 34 -10.13 -11.78 18.19
C ARG A 34 -9.24 -12.96 18.58
N PHE A 35 -8.02 -12.69 19.04
CA PHE A 35 -7.05 -13.67 19.51
C PHE A 35 -7.06 -13.85 21.03
N VAL A 36 -7.82 -13.04 21.78
CA VAL A 36 -7.98 -13.16 23.23
C VAL A 36 -9.11 -14.14 23.52
N SER A 37 -8.85 -15.13 24.39
CA SER A 37 -9.87 -16.08 24.87
C SER A 37 -11.04 -15.34 25.52
N ALA A 38 -12.27 -15.83 25.35
CA ALA A 38 -13.47 -15.19 25.88
C ALA A 38 -13.41 -14.95 27.41
N ALA A 39 -12.78 -15.86 28.16
CA ALA A 39 -12.61 -15.75 29.62
C ALA A 39 -11.67 -14.61 30.05
N CYS A 40 -10.83 -14.11 29.14
CA CYS A 40 -9.88 -13.02 29.40
C CYS A 40 -10.35 -11.69 28.79
N ARG A 41 -11.54 -11.65 28.19
CA ARG A 41 -12.12 -10.42 27.64
C ARG A 41 -12.85 -9.68 28.75
N LEU A 42 -12.85 -8.36 28.65
CA LEU A 42 -13.71 -7.53 29.49
C LEU A 42 -15.18 -7.85 29.17
N PRO A 43 -16.06 -7.91 30.18
CA PRO A 43 -17.51 -7.88 30.00
C PRO A 43 -17.91 -6.70 29.10
N LEU A 44 -19.00 -6.86 28.33
CA LEU A 44 -19.43 -5.84 27.36
C LEU A 44 -19.63 -4.46 28.00
N ALA A 45 -20.18 -4.40 29.22
CA ALA A 45 -20.37 -3.15 29.95
C ALA A 45 -19.04 -2.48 30.32
N GLU A 46 -18.09 -3.25 30.86
CA GLU A 46 -16.75 -2.76 31.23
C GLU A 46 -15.94 -2.33 30.00
N GLU A 47 -16.06 -3.08 28.90
CA GLU A 47 -15.42 -2.73 27.64
C GLU A 47 -15.98 -1.42 27.06
N LEU A 48 -17.29 -1.21 27.14
CA LEU A 48 -17.92 0.03 26.70
C LEU A 48 -17.45 1.23 27.53
N GLU A 49 -17.36 1.07 28.84
CA GLU A 49 -16.81 2.11 29.73
C GLU A 49 -15.36 2.43 29.38
N LEU A 50 -14.52 1.41 29.19
CA LEU A 50 -13.12 1.59 28.79
C LEU A 50 -12.99 2.36 27.47
N LEU A 51 -13.82 2.05 26.47
CA LEU A 51 -13.81 2.74 25.18
C LEU A 51 -14.27 4.20 25.30
N ARG A 52 -15.26 4.48 26.16
CA ARG A 52 -15.75 5.86 26.43
C ARG A 52 -14.74 6.73 27.17
N LEU A 53 -13.84 6.11 27.94
CA LEU A 53 -12.75 6.81 28.63
C LEU A 53 -11.61 7.24 27.68
N CYS A 54 -11.62 6.80 26.42
CA CYS A 54 -10.66 7.25 25.43
C CYS A 54 -10.81 8.76 25.17
N ASN A 55 -9.70 9.48 25.01
CA ASN A 55 -9.75 10.89 24.65
C ASN A 55 -10.33 11.10 23.23
N THR A 56 -10.71 12.34 22.90
CA THR A 56 -11.33 12.69 21.60
C THR A 56 -10.48 12.30 20.39
N ALA A 57 -9.16 12.43 20.46
CA ALA A 57 -8.25 12.05 19.38
C ALA A 57 -8.28 10.54 19.10
N ASN A 58 -8.41 9.71 20.13
CA ASN A 58 -8.45 8.26 19.99
C ASN A 58 -9.86 7.74 19.69
N GLN A 59 -10.91 8.43 20.13
CA GLN A 59 -12.28 8.15 19.71
C GLN A 59 -12.48 8.35 18.20
N ALA A 60 -11.63 9.14 17.54
CA ALA A 60 -11.61 9.31 16.09
C ALA A 60 -10.94 8.16 15.34
N LEU A 61 -10.25 7.23 16.03
CA LEU A 61 -9.65 6.06 15.40
C LEU A 61 -10.75 5.06 15.00
N PRO A 62 -10.82 4.63 13.73
CA PRO A 62 -11.85 3.71 13.25
C PRO A 62 -11.94 2.42 14.08
N GLU A 63 -10.82 1.90 14.57
CA GLU A 63 -10.80 0.70 15.40
C GLU A 63 -11.59 0.88 16.71
N ILE A 64 -11.42 2.03 17.37
CA ILE A 64 -12.09 2.35 18.63
C ILE A 64 -13.56 2.64 18.39
N THR A 65 -13.88 3.50 17.41
CA THR A 65 -15.27 3.83 17.07
C THR A 65 -16.06 2.58 16.69
N ASN A 66 -15.52 1.75 15.80
CA ASN A 66 -16.18 0.53 15.35
C ASN A 66 -16.42 -0.44 16.49
N ARG A 67 -15.41 -0.63 17.35
CA ARG A 67 -15.57 -1.54 18.48
C ARG A 67 -16.65 -1.03 19.43
N GLN A 68 -16.66 0.26 19.72
CA GLN A 68 -17.69 0.88 20.55
C GLN A 68 -19.09 0.64 19.97
N THR A 69 -19.30 0.91 18.68
CA THR A 69 -20.61 0.70 18.04
C THR A 69 -21.04 -0.77 18.09
N ILE A 70 -20.11 -1.71 17.93
CA ILE A 70 -20.41 -3.15 18.04
C ILE A 70 -20.79 -3.52 19.48
N VAL A 71 -20.04 -3.05 20.48
CA VAL A 71 -20.34 -3.33 21.90
C VAL A 71 -21.70 -2.75 22.31
N GLU A 72 -22.01 -1.54 21.87
CA GLU A 72 -23.32 -0.90 22.11
C GLU A 72 -24.46 -1.70 21.50
N ALA A 73 -24.30 -2.20 20.27
CA ALA A 73 -25.28 -3.05 19.61
C ALA A 73 -25.48 -4.39 20.35
N LEU A 74 -24.39 -5.05 20.76
CA LEU A 74 -24.46 -6.31 21.52
C LEU A 74 -25.15 -6.14 22.88
N LEU A 75 -24.90 -5.03 23.59
CA LEU A 75 -25.57 -4.74 24.84
C LEU A 75 -27.08 -4.49 24.65
N GLN A 76 -27.48 -3.84 23.55
CA GLN A 76 -28.89 -3.64 23.23
C GLN A 76 -29.63 -4.97 22.97
N GLN A 77 -28.95 -5.97 22.40
CA GLN A 77 -29.53 -7.32 22.24
C GLN A 77 -29.72 -8.04 23.57
N GLN A 78 -28.77 -7.91 24.50
CA GLN A 78 -28.90 -8.53 25.83
C GLN A 78 -30.04 -7.95 26.67
N HIS A 79 -30.41 -6.68 26.42
CA HIS A 79 -31.45 -5.96 27.17
C HIS A 79 -32.76 -5.79 26.37
N GLY A 80 -32.88 -6.40 25.19
CA GLY A 80 -34.12 -6.39 24.41
C GLY A 80 -35.25 -7.11 25.16
N PRO A 81 -36.53 -6.77 24.90
CA PRO A 81 -37.64 -7.51 25.48
C PRO A 81 -37.51 -9.00 25.10
N PRO A 82 -37.85 -9.94 26.02
CA PRO A 82 -37.93 -11.36 25.65
C PRO A 82 -38.84 -11.50 24.43
N PRO A 83 -38.62 -12.48 23.53
CA PRO A 83 -39.46 -12.68 22.37
C PRO A 83 -40.91 -12.89 22.84
N SER A 84 -41.69 -11.83 22.75
CA SER A 84 -43.14 -11.84 22.93
C SER A 84 -43.70 -12.61 21.75
N ASP A 85 -44.23 -13.79 22.05
CA ASP A 85 -45.23 -14.55 21.29
C ASP A 85 -45.16 -14.44 19.76
N ALA A 86 -44.70 -15.54 19.15
CA ALA A 86 -44.84 -15.80 17.73
C ALA A 86 -46.27 -15.48 17.25
N PRO A 87 -46.48 -14.59 16.27
CA PRO A 87 -47.73 -14.53 15.58
C PRO A 87 -47.81 -15.72 14.62
N SER A 88 -48.71 -16.62 14.99
CA SER A 88 -49.40 -17.62 14.18
C SER A 88 -49.33 -17.41 12.67
N ALA A 89 -49.04 -18.51 11.98
CA ALA A 89 -49.19 -18.70 10.55
C ALA A 89 -50.40 -17.94 9.97
N ALA A 90 -50.12 -16.94 9.12
CA ALA A 90 -51.12 -16.26 8.33
C ALA A 90 -50.63 -16.15 6.86
N ARG A 91 -51.03 -17.16 6.09
CA ARG A 91 -51.57 -17.07 4.73
C ARG A 91 -50.75 -16.27 3.70
N ILE A 92 -49.99 -17.00 2.89
CA ILE A 92 -49.57 -16.56 1.56
C ILE A 92 -50.84 -16.30 0.72
N GLN A 93 -51.05 -15.06 0.29
CA GLN A 93 -51.93 -14.70 -0.81
C GLN A 93 -51.05 -14.08 -1.91
N GLU A 94 -51.08 -14.69 -3.08
CA GLU A 94 -50.42 -14.25 -4.30
C GLU A 94 -51.21 -13.12 -5.00
N GLU A 95 -50.46 -12.32 -5.78
CA GLU A 95 -50.84 -11.41 -6.89
C GLU A 95 -51.21 -9.93 -6.59
N PRO A 96 -51.03 -9.00 -7.57
CA PRO A 96 -50.01 -8.92 -8.62
C PRO A 96 -49.36 -7.51 -8.76
N LEU A 97 -48.36 -7.47 -9.64
CA LEU A 97 -47.43 -6.38 -9.99
C LEU A 97 -48.11 -5.15 -10.65
N ILE A 98 -48.23 -3.99 -9.98
CA ILE A 98 -48.52 -2.70 -10.65
C ILE A 98 -47.83 -1.50 -9.95
N GLY A 99 -47.01 -0.77 -10.73
CA GLY A 99 -46.95 0.70 -10.70
C GLY A 99 -45.99 1.38 -9.72
N ILE A 100 -44.77 1.70 -10.17
CA ILE A 100 -43.88 2.67 -9.52
C ILE A 100 -44.24 4.09 -10.00
N PRO A 101 -44.47 5.07 -9.11
CA PRO A 101 -44.08 6.44 -9.38
C PRO A 101 -42.81 6.76 -8.57
N ALA A 102 -41.79 7.23 -9.28
CA ALA A 102 -40.54 7.68 -8.72
C ALA A 102 -40.78 8.84 -7.74
N ARG A 103 -40.35 8.69 -6.48
CA ARG A 103 -40.15 9.80 -5.54
C ARG A 103 -38.76 9.73 -4.94
N SER A 104 -37.98 10.76 -5.23
CA SER A 104 -36.67 11.05 -4.66
C SER A 104 -36.72 11.15 -3.13
N GLY A 105 -35.80 10.48 -2.45
CA GLY A 105 -35.52 10.73 -1.04
C GLY A 105 -34.43 9.80 -0.50
N SER A 106 -33.46 10.37 0.22
CA SER A 106 -32.40 9.64 0.94
C SER A 106 -32.93 8.52 1.84
N GLU A 107 -34.19 8.62 2.28
CA GLU A 107 -34.89 7.60 3.07
C GLU A 107 -35.13 6.29 2.30
N GLU A 108 -35.26 6.33 0.97
CA GLU A 108 -35.51 5.11 0.18
C GLU A 108 -34.25 4.24 0.09
N LYS A 109 -33.05 4.85 0.12
CA LYS A 109 -31.78 4.12 0.22
C LYS A 109 -31.62 3.46 1.59
N GLU A 110 -31.98 4.16 2.66
CA GLU A 110 -31.92 3.62 4.01
C GLU A 110 -32.95 2.50 4.22
N SER A 111 -34.15 2.66 3.65
CA SER A 111 -35.23 1.67 3.65
C SER A 111 -34.87 0.44 2.81
N ARG A 112 -34.21 0.62 1.65
CA ARG A 112 -33.71 -0.50 0.82
C ARG A 112 -32.54 -1.23 1.47
N LEU A 113 -31.68 -0.53 2.22
CA LEU A 113 -30.65 -1.16 3.04
C LEU A 113 -31.31 -2.00 4.15
N ARG A 114 -32.32 -1.48 4.85
CA ARG A 114 -33.05 -2.25 5.88
C ARG A 114 -33.77 -3.48 5.30
N LEU A 115 -34.38 -3.37 4.12
CA LEU A 115 -35.09 -4.48 3.47
C LEU A 115 -34.17 -5.62 2.99
N LEU A 116 -32.88 -5.37 2.74
CA LEU A 116 -31.93 -6.41 2.34
C LEU A 116 -31.31 -7.18 3.53
N PHE A 117 -31.54 -6.76 4.77
CA PHE A 117 -30.94 -7.34 5.97
C PHE A 117 -31.95 -7.90 6.99
N SER A 118 -33.23 -8.06 6.63
CA SER A 118 -34.18 -8.79 7.49
C SER A 118 -33.95 -10.30 7.39
N LEU A 119 -32.80 -10.76 7.89
CA LEU A 119 -32.64 -12.13 8.39
C LEU A 119 -32.97 -12.06 9.88
N ASP A 120 -34.04 -12.72 10.29
CA ASP A 120 -34.47 -12.73 11.69
C ASP A 120 -33.29 -13.04 12.62
N GLY A 121 -33.02 -12.13 13.56
CA GLY A 121 -31.95 -12.26 14.55
C GLY A 121 -30.58 -11.67 14.17
N VAL A 122 -30.42 -11.03 13.00
CA VAL A 122 -29.15 -10.42 12.57
C VAL A 122 -29.20 -8.89 12.68
N GLN A 123 -28.48 -8.30 13.63
CA GLN A 123 -28.30 -6.85 13.70
C GLN A 123 -27.11 -6.42 12.84
N ALA A 124 -27.38 -5.61 11.81
CA ALA A 124 -26.33 -4.97 11.03
C ALA A 124 -25.81 -3.73 11.79
N VAL A 125 -24.51 -3.71 12.07
CA VAL A 125 -23.84 -2.54 12.67
C VAL A 125 -23.09 -1.76 11.58
N ARG A 126 -23.28 -0.44 11.55
CA ARG A 126 -22.53 0.44 10.65
C ARG A 126 -21.14 0.68 11.22
N THR A 127 -20.11 0.23 10.53
CA THR A 127 -18.71 0.51 10.88
C THR A 127 -18.10 1.55 9.93
N VAL A 128 -17.18 2.35 10.45
CA VAL A 128 -16.32 3.28 9.72
C VAL A 128 -15.11 2.52 9.16
N CYS A 129 -14.92 2.54 7.85
CA CYS A 129 -13.67 2.06 7.27
C CYS A 129 -12.57 3.12 7.42
N PRO A 130 -11.32 2.74 7.79
CA PRO A 130 -10.22 3.69 7.74
C PRO A 130 -10.08 4.24 6.32
N SER A 131 -9.68 5.51 6.21
CA SER A 131 -9.33 6.08 4.91
C SER A 131 -8.25 5.22 4.26
N ARG A 132 -8.37 5.02 2.95
CA ARG A 132 -7.37 4.26 2.20
C ARG A 132 -6.00 4.91 2.43
N PRO A 133 -4.94 4.13 2.73
CA PRO A 133 -3.61 4.70 2.76
C PRO A 133 -3.34 5.35 1.41
N HIS A 134 -2.76 6.55 1.43
CA HIS A 134 -2.38 7.23 0.21
C HIS A 134 -1.32 6.39 -0.51
N ILE A 135 -1.71 5.73 -1.60
CA ILE A 135 -0.80 4.98 -2.47
C ILE A 135 -0.52 5.89 -3.65
N GLU A 136 0.75 6.20 -3.86
CA GLU A 136 1.16 6.87 -5.08
C GLU A 136 1.15 5.90 -6.23
N ASP A 137 0.48 6.32 -7.30
CA ASP A 137 0.35 5.51 -8.49
C ASP A 137 1.56 5.73 -9.39
N PHE A 138 2.49 4.78 -9.33
CA PHE A 138 3.67 4.74 -10.20
C PHE A 138 3.28 4.82 -11.68
N ASP A 139 2.16 4.20 -12.05
CA ASP A 139 1.67 4.03 -13.42
C ASP A 139 0.78 5.21 -13.88
N ALA A 140 0.49 6.19 -13.01
CA ALA A 140 -0.25 7.41 -13.36
C ALA A 140 0.63 8.53 -13.94
N SER A 141 1.95 8.36 -13.95
CA SER A 141 2.88 9.38 -14.45
C SER A 141 3.34 9.09 -15.87
N ASP A 142 3.39 10.12 -16.71
CA ASP A 142 3.93 10.02 -18.06
C ASP A 142 5.46 9.95 -18.06
N ALA A 143 6.03 9.38 -19.13
CA ALA A 143 7.48 9.28 -19.34
C ALA A 143 7.99 10.17 -20.48
N SER A 144 7.21 11.20 -20.84
CA SER A 144 7.50 12.08 -21.98
C SER A 144 8.78 12.90 -21.79
N ALA A 145 9.17 13.20 -20.55
CA ALA A 145 10.37 13.98 -20.25
C ALA A 145 11.66 13.34 -20.76
N ALA A 146 11.71 12.00 -20.87
CA ALA A 146 12.85 11.28 -21.44
C ALA A 146 13.06 11.53 -22.95
N LEU A 147 12.01 11.96 -23.66
CA LEU A 147 12.04 12.24 -25.10
C LEU A 147 12.30 13.70 -25.44
N THR A 148 12.33 14.59 -24.43
CA THR A 148 12.63 16.00 -24.66
C THR A 148 14.10 16.18 -25.07
N PRO A 149 14.45 17.06 -26.02
CA PRO A 149 15.85 17.31 -26.37
C PRO A 149 16.68 17.66 -25.13
N LEU A 150 17.93 17.20 -25.09
CA LEU A 150 18.87 17.54 -24.01
C LEU A 150 19.34 18.99 -24.19
N THR A 151 18.75 19.93 -23.44
CA THR A 151 19.18 21.33 -23.44
C THR A 151 20.37 21.58 -22.52
N CYS A 152 20.41 20.91 -21.36
CA CYS A 152 21.49 21.04 -20.37
C CYS A 152 21.89 19.67 -19.78
N LEU A 153 23.00 19.10 -20.26
CA LEU A 153 23.57 17.84 -19.74
C LEU A 153 24.05 17.96 -18.28
N SER A 154 24.51 19.15 -17.89
CA SER A 154 24.90 19.46 -16.51
C SER A 154 23.75 19.24 -15.52
N ALA A 155 22.53 19.66 -15.86
CA ALA A 155 21.37 19.50 -14.99
C ALA A 155 21.02 18.03 -14.68
N LEU A 156 21.32 17.10 -15.58
CA LEU A 156 21.15 15.66 -15.33
C LEU A 156 22.25 15.11 -14.42
N THR A 157 23.47 15.61 -14.59
CA THR A 157 24.59 15.28 -13.72
C THR A 157 24.33 15.79 -12.31
N ASP A 158 23.79 17.01 -12.19
CA ASP A 158 23.39 17.64 -10.94
C ASP A 158 22.19 16.92 -10.30
N ALA A 159 21.22 16.45 -11.09
CA ALA A 159 20.12 15.61 -10.61
C ALA A 159 20.61 14.27 -10.03
N CYS A 160 21.81 13.83 -10.42
CA CYS A 160 22.50 12.69 -9.82
C CYS A 160 23.43 13.08 -8.65
N GLY A 161 23.38 14.32 -8.16
CA GLY A 161 24.21 14.82 -7.06
C GLY A 161 25.57 15.37 -7.47
N GLY A 162 25.78 15.70 -8.75
CA GLY A 162 27.03 16.27 -9.29
C GLY A 162 28.19 15.27 -9.43
N SER A 163 28.10 14.12 -8.76
CA SER A 163 29.02 12.98 -8.86
C SER A 163 28.27 11.69 -8.60
N MET A 164 28.19 10.80 -9.60
CA MET A 164 27.70 9.45 -9.40
C MET A 164 28.84 8.52 -9.02
N VAL A 165 28.89 8.14 -7.75
CA VAL A 165 29.71 7.01 -7.31
C VAL A 165 28.88 5.75 -7.48
N TYR A 166 28.98 5.13 -8.66
CA TYR A 166 28.37 3.83 -8.90
C TYR A 166 29.42 2.73 -8.76
N ARG A 167 29.40 2.03 -7.62
CA ARG A 167 30.20 0.82 -7.44
C ARG A 167 29.40 -0.36 -7.97
N ARG A 168 29.68 -0.73 -9.22
CA ARG A 168 29.09 -1.92 -9.86
C ARG A 168 29.34 -3.14 -8.97
N PRO A 169 28.30 -3.90 -8.59
CA PRO A 169 28.48 -5.09 -7.75
C PRO A 169 29.21 -6.21 -8.51
N ASP A 170 29.95 -7.03 -7.78
CA ASP A 170 30.65 -8.18 -8.35
C ASP A 170 29.65 -9.20 -8.90
N GLU A 171 29.75 -9.56 -10.17
CA GLU A 171 28.77 -10.41 -10.87
C GLU A 171 28.63 -11.82 -10.27
N GLU A 172 29.69 -12.32 -9.62
CA GLU A 172 29.69 -13.61 -8.94
C GLU A 172 28.76 -13.62 -7.72
N LEU A 173 28.68 -12.49 -7.00
CA LEU A 173 27.88 -12.32 -5.78
C LEU A 173 26.40 -12.04 -6.08
N LEU A 174 26.01 -11.89 -7.34
CA LEU A 174 24.65 -11.56 -7.76
C LEU A 174 23.81 -12.80 -8.12
N ARG A 175 24.17 -13.97 -7.59
CA ARG A 175 23.50 -15.23 -7.89
C ARG A 175 22.99 -15.94 -6.65
N GLY A 176 21.85 -16.62 -6.77
CA GLY A 176 21.30 -17.45 -5.69
C GLY A 176 21.04 -16.67 -4.40
N ALA A 177 21.47 -17.23 -3.27
CA ALA A 177 21.27 -16.64 -1.95
C ALA A 177 22.01 -15.31 -1.75
N GLU A 178 23.20 -15.17 -2.32
CA GLU A 178 24.01 -13.92 -2.22
C GLU A 178 23.34 -12.78 -3.00
N GLY A 179 22.80 -13.08 -4.18
CA GLY A 179 22.00 -12.13 -4.95
C GLY A 179 20.75 -11.68 -4.19
N LEU A 180 20.11 -12.59 -3.44
CA LEU A 180 18.96 -12.25 -2.60
C LEU A 180 19.37 -11.39 -1.39
N GLU A 181 20.52 -11.68 -0.77
CA GLU A 181 21.08 -10.86 0.30
C GLU A 181 21.40 -9.44 -0.20
N PHE A 182 21.93 -9.30 -1.42
CA PHE A 182 22.15 -8.01 -2.06
C PHE A 182 20.84 -7.22 -2.23
N VAL A 183 19.77 -7.88 -2.70
CA VAL A 183 18.44 -7.27 -2.80
C VAL A 183 17.92 -6.84 -1.43
N GLY A 184 18.02 -7.71 -0.41
CA GLY A 184 17.62 -7.40 0.96
C GLY A 184 18.32 -6.16 1.50
N LYS A 185 19.66 -6.09 1.40
CA LYS A 185 20.45 -4.91 1.78
C LYS A 185 20.06 -3.65 1.00
N THR A 186 19.73 -3.81 -0.28
CA THR A 186 19.30 -2.69 -1.14
C THR A 186 17.95 -2.13 -0.69
N LEU A 187 17.00 -3.01 -0.34
CA LEU A 187 15.70 -2.63 0.18
C LEU A 187 15.79 -2.03 1.59
N ASP A 188 16.59 -2.62 2.48
CA ASP A 188 16.81 -2.13 3.85
C ASP A 188 17.42 -0.72 3.87
N ARG A 189 18.34 -0.44 2.93
CA ARG A 189 18.92 0.89 2.74
C ARG A 189 17.91 1.90 2.16
N GLY A 190 16.88 1.40 1.48
CA GLY A 190 15.96 2.18 0.65
C GLY A 190 16.55 2.48 -0.72
N VAL A 191 15.75 2.21 -1.76
CA VAL A 191 16.07 2.54 -3.16
C VAL A 191 15.81 4.03 -3.39
N LYS A 192 16.71 4.72 -4.07
CA LYS A 192 16.57 6.16 -4.37
C LYS A 192 16.79 6.41 -5.86
N ILE A 193 16.35 7.56 -6.36
CA ILE A 193 16.63 7.96 -7.74
C ILE A 193 18.14 8.06 -8.05
N SER A 194 18.97 8.31 -7.04
CA SER A 194 20.44 8.28 -7.15
C SER A 194 21.00 6.90 -7.51
N ASP A 195 20.21 5.83 -7.32
CA ASP A 195 20.54 4.47 -7.75
C ASP A 195 20.23 4.23 -9.24
N PHE A 196 20.08 5.31 -10.03
CA PHE A 196 19.75 5.26 -11.45
C PHE A 196 20.62 4.27 -12.23
N MET A 197 21.94 4.25 -12.02
CA MET A 197 22.83 3.35 -12.77
C MET A 197 22.57 1.87 -12.45
N LEU A 198 22.34 1.53 -11.18
CA LEU A 198 21.95 0.18 -10.78
C LEU A 198 20.62 -0.22 -11.43
N LEU A 199 19.61 0.64 -11.33
CA LEU A 199 18.28 0.40 -11.92
C LEU A 199 18.37 0.30 -13.45
N TYR A 200 19.19 1.13 -14.08
CA TYR A 200 19.42 1.13 -15.52
C TYR A 200 20.07 -0.18 -15.99
N GLU A 201 21.14 -0.64 -15.34
CA GLU A 201 21.77 -1.91 -15.72
C GLU A 201 20.85 -3.11 -15.50
N LEU A 202 20.04 -3.10 -14.43
CA LEU A 202 19.06 -4.16 -14.22
C LEU A 202 18.00 -4.14 -15.32
N LEU A 203 17.41 -2.99 -15.63
CA LEU A 203 16.36 -2.86 -16.66
C LEU A 203 16.87 -3.13 -18.08
N THR A 204 18.17 -2.94 -18.34
CA THR A 204 18.82 -3.27 -19.63
C THR A 204 19.39 -4.69 -19.67
N ASP A 205 19.15 -5.51 -18.63
CA ASP A 205 19.71 -6.86 -18.47
C ASP A 205 21.27 -6.91 -18.52
N ALA A 206 21.94 -5.78 -18.29
CA ALA A 206 23.39 -5.64 -18.29
C ALA A 206 24.05 -6.07 -16.96
N LEU A 207 23.34 -5.94 -15.83
CA LEU A 207 23.79 -6.45 -14.54
C LEU A 207 23.14 -7.81 -14.28
N PRO A 208 23.90 -8.91 -14.16
CA PRO A 208 23.35 -10.27 -14.17
C PRO A 208 22.82 -10.73 -12.79
N LEU A 209 21.92 -9.97 -12.16
CA LEU A 209 21.25 -10.35 -10.92
C LEU A 209 20.24 -11.47 -11.15
N ARG A 210 20.51 -12.66 -10.60
CA ARG A 210 19.71 -13.88 -10.78
C ARG A 210 19.59 -14.65 -9.47
N VAL A 211 18.51 -14.42 -8.73
CA VAL A 211 18.23 -15.18 -7.50
C VAL A 211 17.76 -16.58 -7.86
N ALA A 212 16.91 -16.71 -8.87
CA ALA A 212 16.45 -17.98 -9.41
C ALA A 212 17.04 -18.27 -10.81
N PRO A 213 17.23 -19.56 -11.18
CA PRO A 213 17.65 -19.91 -12.53
C PRO A 213 16.58 -19.51 -13.56
N GLY A 214 17.01 -18.95 -14.69
CA GLY A 214 16.12 -18.52 -15.78
C GLY A 214 15.44 -17.17 -15.56
N GLU A 215 15.64 -16.54 -14.40
CA GLU A 215 15.14 -15.20 -14.12
C GLU A 215 15.88 -14.14 -14.96
N ALA A 216 15.12 -13.14 -15.44
CA ALA A 216 15.67 -11.98 -16.12
C ALA A 216 15.97 -10.85 -15.10
N PRO A 217 17.20 -10.30 -15.07
CA PRO A 217 17.58 -9.24 -14.13
C PRO A 217 16.64 -8.03 -14.13
N ARG A 218 16.04 -7.70 -15.29
CA ARG A 218 15.06 -6.62 -15.40
C ARG A 218 13.85 -6.76 -14.47
N LEU A 219 13.49 -7.97 -14.02
CA LEU A 219 12.39 -8.16 -13.07
C LEU A 219 12.72 -7.56 -11.71
N TRP A 220 13.98 -7.71 -11.25
CA TRP A 220 14.47 -7.03 -10.06
C TRP A 220 14.53 -5.52 -10.26
N GLY A 221 15.00 -5.06 -11.42
CA GLY A 221 14.97 -3.63 -11.78
C GLY A 221 13.55 -3.05 -11.72
N ALA A 222 12.57 -3.77 -12.26
CA ALA A 222 11.16 -3.40 -12.25
C ALA A 222 10.53 -3.36 -10.85
N LEU A 223 10.94 -4.29 -9.98
CA LEU A 223 10.49 -4.35 -8.59
C LEU A 223 11.11 -3.21 -7.78
N LEU A 224 12.44 -3.05 -7.83
CA LEU A 224 13.16 -2.01 -7.10
C LEU A 224 12.73 -0.60 -7.52
N LEU A 225 12.44 -0.40 -8.82
CA LEU A 225 11.92 0.87 -9.32
C LEU A 225 10.56 1.24 -8.70
N ARG A 226 9.70 0.25 -8.43
CA ARG A 226 8.42 0.44 -7.73
C ARG A 226 8.58 0.62 -6.22
N CYS A 227 9.74 0.29 -5.66
CA CYS A 227 10.09 0.53 -4.26
C CYS A 227 10.69 1.92 -4.02
N LEU A 228 10.79 2.78 -5.05
CA LEU A 228 11.19 4.16 -4.86
C LEU A 228 10.22 4.88 -3.92
N PRO A 229 10.73 5.79 -3.08
CA PRO A 229 9.89 6.57 -2.20
C PRO A 229 9.02 7.53 -2.99
N SER A 230 7.93 7.90 -2.35
CA SER A 230 6.84 8.70 -2.91
C SER A 230 7.34 10.05 -3.50
N TRP A 231 8.25 10.75 -2.82
CA TRP A 231 8.82 11.98 -3.35
C TRP A 231 9.64 11.78 -4.63
N ASP A 232 10.28 10.63 -4.82
CA ASP A 232 10.99 10.30 -6.06
C ASP A 232 10.01 9.92 -7.16
N LEU A 233 8.94 9.18 -6.84
CA LEU A 233 7.91 8.78 -7.81
C LEU A 233 7.15 9.95 -8.42
N ARG A 234 6.91 11.00 -7.63
CA ARG A 234 6.33 12.27 -8.09
C ARG A 234 7.26 13.07 -8.99
N ASN A 235 8.56 12.80 -8.95
CA ASN A 235 9.53 13.53 -9.73
C ASN A 235 9.32 13.24 -11.22
N LYS A 236 8.89 14.25 -11.99
CA LYS A 236 8.80 14.19 -13.46
C LYS A 236 10.16 14.35 -14.14
N GLY A 237 11.22 14.07 -13.39
CA GLY A 237 12.60 14.13 -13.83
C GLY A 237 12.88 13.17 -14.97
N ARG A 238 13.88 13.53 -15.76
CA ARG A 238 14.28 12.74 -16.93
C ARG A 238 14.76 11.34 -16.55
N LEU A 239 15.51 11.20 -15.46
CA LEU A 239 16.03 9.92 -14.98
C LEU A 239 14.91 8.91 -14.75
N LEU A 240 13.90 9.27 -13.97
CA LEU A 240 12.77 8.39 -13.72
C LEU A 240 11.99 8.09 -15.00
N SER A 241 11.85 9.08 -15.88
CA SER A 241 11.19 8.89 -17.19
C SER A 241 11.95 7.90 -18.08
N ILE A 242 13.30 7.93 -18.07
CA ILE A 242 14.12 6.95 -18.79
C ILE A 242 13.87 5.54 -18.22
N LEU A 243 13.89 5.38 -16.89
CA LEU A 243 13.63 4.08 -16.25
C LEU A 243 12.22 3.56 -16.54
N ARG A 244 11.20 4.45 -16.55
CA ARG A 244 9.82 4.09 -16.95
C ARG A 244 9.74 3.64 -18.42
N LEU A 245 10.46 4.29 -19.32
CA LEU A 245 10.53 3.87 -20.72
C LEU A 245 11.20 2.52 -20.89
N LEU A 246 12.31 2.27 -20.20
CA LEU A 246 12.98 0.96 -20.21
C LEU A 246 12.04 -0.15 -19.72
N LEU A 247 11.33 0.11 -18.62
CA LEU A 247 10.34 -0.81 -18.06
C LEU A 247 9.21 -1.15 -19.05
N ALA A 248 8.73 -0.17 -19.81
CA ALA A 248 7.69 -0.37 -20.83
C ALA A 248 8.20 -1.08 -22.10
N ASN A 249 9.53 -1.14 -22.30
CA ASN A 249 10.15 -1.66 -23.52
C ASN A 249 11.22 -2.74 -23.26
N PRO A 250 10.85 -3.87 -22.61
CA PRO A 250 11.81 -4.93 -22.29
C PRO A 250 12.39 -5.66 -23.52
N HIS A 251 11.80 -5.47 -24.70
CA HIS A 251 12.27 -6.06 -25.96
C HIS A 251 13.38 -5.22 -26.62
N LEU A 252 13.60 -3.98 -26.15
CA LEU A 252 14.59 -3.06 -26.70
C LEU A 252 15.85 -2.95 -25.84
N THR A 253 16.02 -3.80 -24.83
CA THR A 253 17.14 -3.71 -23.87
C THR A 253 18.50 -3.70 -24.57
N GLY A 254 18.68 -4.50 -25.62
CA GLY A 254 19.91 -4.54 -26.42
C GLY A 254 20.15 -3.32 -27.31
N SER A 255 19.17 -2.43 -27.49
CA SER A 255 19.29 -1.20 -28.27
C SER A 255 19.77 0.00 -27.44
N PHE A 256 19.82 -0.14 -26.11
CA PHE A 256 20.25 0.92 -25.21
C PHE A 256 21.77 0.88 -24.95
N PRO A 257 22.42 2.04 -24.76
CA PRO A 257 23.85 2.10 -24.45
C PRO A 257 24.16 1.34 -23.16
N GLN A 258 25.18 0.50 -23.19
CA GLN A 258 25.68 -0.17 -21.99
C GLN A 258 26.73 0.68 -21.28
N LEU A 259 26.75 0.61 -19.96
CA LEU A 259 27.79 1.23 -19.14
C LEU A 259 29.10 0.47 -19.35
N HIS A 260 29.99 1.00 -20.18
CA HIS A 260 31.27 0.36 -20.47
C HIS A 260 32.27 0.62 -19.33
N GLU A 261 32.88 -0.45 -18.81
CA GLU A 261 34.10 -0.35 -18.02
C GLU A 261 35.30 -0.22 -18.96
N GLU A 262 36.03 0.89 -18.90
CA GLU A 262 37.31 0.99 -19.60
C GLU A 262 38.28 -0.03 -19.00
N LYS A 263 38.53 -1.12 -19.72
CA LYS A 263 39.41 -2.24 -19.33
C LYS A 263 40.87 -1.85 -19.00
N LYS A 264 41.24 -0.57 -19.10
CA LYS A 264 42.59 -0.05 -18.80
C LYS A 264 42.77 0.49 -17.39
N SER A 265 41.72 0.77 -16.63
CA SER A 265 41.83 1.26 -15.25
C SER A 265 41.58 0.13 -14.24
N ARG A 266 42.58 -0.74 -14.05
CA ARG A 266 42.64 -1.70 -12.93
C ARG A 266 42.85 -0.97 -11.58
N LEU A 267 41.94 -0.07 -11.22
CA LEU A 267 41.82 0.43 -9.86
C LEU A 267 40.56 -0.18 -9.24
N PRO A 268 40.64 -0.80 -8.05
CA PRO A 268 39.57 -1.63 -7.45
C PRO A 268 38.43 -0.80 -6.84
N LEU A 269 38.03 0.32 -7.45
CA LEU A 269 37.09 1.28 -6.87
C LEU A 269 35.94 1.68 -7.80
N GLY A 270 35.31 0.70 -8.45
CA GLY A 270 34.04 0.88 -9.15
C GLY A 270 34.05 1.92 -10.28
N LEU A 271 32.92 2.06 -10.96
CA LEU A 271 32.65 3.17 -11.89
C LEU A 271 32.40 4.44 -11.08
N ALA A 272 33.47 5.02 -10.53
CA ALA A 272 33.40 6.36 -10.02
C ALA A 272 33.48 7.32 -11.22
N PHE A 273 32.32 7.81 -11.68
CA PHE A 273 32.25 8.94 -12.61
C PHE A 273 32.68 10.21 -11.88
N ARG A 274 33.98 10.33 -11.62
CA ARG A 274 34.58 11.46 -10.90
C ARG A 274 34.68 12.71 -11.78
N SER A 275 34.70 12.53 -13.10
CA SER A 275 34.51 13.60 -14.07
C SER A 275 33.09 13.55 -14.65
N PRO A 276 32.47 14.71 -14.89
CA PRO A 276 31.12 14.76 -15.44
C PRO A 276 31.08 14.33 -16.93
N GLU A 277 32.19 14.43 -17.66
CA GLU A 277 32.22 14.23 -19.13
C GLU A 277 31.76 12.83 -19.60
N PRO A 278 32.23 11.70 -19.04
CA PRO A 278 31.79 10.38 -19.51
C PRO A 278 30.32 10.11 -19.22
N LEU A 279 29.83 10.62 -18.08
CA LEU A 279 28.42 10.54 -17.69
C LEU A 279 27.53 11.41 -18.59
N GLN A 280 28.03 12.59 -19.00
CA GLN A 280 27.35 13.44 -19.99
C GLN A 280 27.28 12.77 -21.37
N HIS A 281 28.37 12.12 -21.82
CA HIS A 281 28.37 11.35 -23.07
C HIS A 281 27.35 10.20 -23.00
N PHE A 282 27.33 9.46 -21.90
CA PHE A 282 26.38 8.37 -21.69
C PHE A 282 24.92 8.85 -21.76
N PHE A 283 24.58 9.98 -21.12
CA PHE A 283 23.23 10.53 -21.23
C PHE A 283 22.89 11.03 -22.63
N LYS A 284 23.89 11.57 -23.36
CA LYS A 284 23.73 11.93 -24.77
C LYS A 284 23.42 10.70 -25.63
N ASP A 285 24.13 9.60 -25.42
CA ASP A 285 23.91 8.34 -26.13
C ASP A 285 22.51 7.76 -25.82
N ILE A 286 22.08 7.79 -24.56
CA ILE A 286 20.72 7.36 -24.18
C ILE A 286 19.67 8.20 -24.91
N SER A 287 19.85 9.53 -24.91
CA SER A 287 18.90 10.42 -25.57
C SER A 287 18.86 10.18 -27.08
N GLN A 288 20.01 9.93 -27.70
CA GLN A 288 20.07 9.62 -29.13
C GLN A 288 19.37 8.29 -29.43
N ALA A 289 19.64 7.24 -28.65
CA ALA A 289 18.99 5.94 -28.79
C ALA A 289 17.46 6.05 -28.66
N LEU A 290 16.97 6.80 -27.66
CA LEU A 290 15.54 7.04 -27.48
C LEU A 290 14.89 7.77 -28.66
N LEU A 291 15.56 8.77 -29.24
CA LEU A 291 15.07 9.49 -30.41
C LEU A 291 15.03 8.58 -31.64
N THR A 292 16.07 7.80 -31.90
CA THR A 292 16.11 6.84 -33.02
C THR A 292 15.04 5.75 -32.87
N LEU A 293 14.83 5.22 -31.66
CA LEU A 293 13.78 4.21 -31.41
C LEU A 293 12.36 4.79 -31.54
N ARG A 294 12.20 6.09 -31.26
CA ARG A 294 10.95 6.79 -31.49
C ARG A 294 10.68 7.02 -32.98
N GLU A 295 11.70 7.46 -33.73
CA GLU A 295 11.60 7.69 -35.19
C GLU A 295 11.31 6.39 -35.95
N THR A 296 11.88 5.28 -35.50
CA THR A 296 11.62 3.94 -36.07
C THR A 296 10.32 3.30 -35.58
N ALA A 297 9.51 4.01 -34.78
CA ALA A 297 8.24 3.55 -34.21
C ALA A 297 8.33 2.24 -33.40
N GLN A 298 9.50 1.92 -32.86
CA GLN A 298 9.72 0.74 -32.01
C GLN A 298 9.41 1.03 -30.53
N LEU A 299 9.53 2.29 -30.13
CA LEU A 299 9.35 2.71 -28.74
C LEU A 299 7.85 2.78 -28.36
N ARG A 300 7.48 2.06 -27.30
CA ARG A 300 6.16 2.14 -26.66
C ARG A 300 6.19 3.10 -25.47
N LEU A 301 5.24 4.02 -25.40
CA LEU A 301 5.06 4.85 -24.22
C LEU A 301 4.35 4.06 -23.11
N PRO A 302 4.71 4.23 -21.83
CA PRO A 302 3.99 3.61 -20.72
C PRO A 302 2.52 4.04 -20.75
N ALA A 303 1.61 3.09 -20.53
CA ALA A 303 0.21 3.40 -20.39
C ALA A 303 0.00 4.20 -19.11
N VAL A 304 -0.60 5.39 -19.22
CA VAL A 304 -0.95 6.21 -18.06
C VAL A 304 -2.33 5.76 -17.59
N ALA A 305 -2.39 5.18 -16.39
CA ALA A 305 -3.67 4.82 -15.80
C ALA A 305 -4.50 6.09 -15.54
N PRO A 306 -5.78 6.15 -15.93
CA PRO A 306 -6.62 7.28 -15.62
C PRO A 306 -6.82 7.37 -14.10
N GLU A 307 -6.84 8.60 -13.58
CA GLU A 307 -7.06 8.85 -12.16
C GLU A 307 -8.37 8.19 -11.70
N GLY A 308 -8.31 7.43 -10.60
CA GLY A 308 -9.48 6.82 -9.99
C GLY A 308 -9.86 5.41 -10.48
N LEU A 309 -9.05 4.75 -11.31
CA LEU A 309 -9.32 3.37 -11.77
C LEU A 309 -9.32 2.35 -10.61
N LEU A 310 -8.55 2.63 -9.55
CA LEU A 310 -8.70 2.01 -8.24
C LEU A 310 -9.85 2.71 -7.49
N GLY A 311 -11.09 2.49 -7.94
CA GLY A 311 -12.29 3.19 -7.47
C GLY A 311 -12.46 3.21 -5.95
N SER A 312 -13.35 4.09 -5.45
CA SER A 312 -13.66 4.19 -4.03
C SER A 312 -14.18 2.84 -3.50
N ILE A 313 -13.51 2.32 -2.47
CA ILE A 313 -14.06 1.24 -1.65
C ILE A 313 -15.22 1.88 -0.86
N PRO A 314 -16.41 1.25 -0.77
CA PRO A 314 -17.52 1.82 -0.02
C PRO A 314 -17.13 2.08 1.43
N ASP A 315 -17.43 3.29 1.93
CA ASP A 315 -17.07 3.77 3.27
C ASP A 315 -17.75 3.02 4.43
N SER A 316 -18.63 2.07 4.11
CA SER A 316 -19.39 1.31 5.11
C SER A 316 -19.51 -0.16 4.71
N THR A 317 -19.10 -1.03 5.62
CA THR A 317 -19.31 -2.48 5.56
C THR A 317 -20.26 -2.87 6.70
N ALA A 318 -21.34 -3.59 6.38
CA ALA A 318 -22.15 -4.23 7.41
C ALA A 318 -21.49 -5.57 7.82
N VAL A 319 -21.41 -5.84 9.12
CA VAL A 319 -20.87 -7.09 9.67
C VAL A 319 -21.99 -7.85 10.40
N SER A 320 -22.11 -9.16 10.15
CA SER A 320 -23.01 -10.09 10.84
C SER A 320 -22.18 -11.22 11.48
N GLU A 321 -22.58 -11.69 12.67
CA GLU A 321 -21.87 -12.73 13.43
C GLU A 321 -22.14 -14.17 12.97
N HIS A 322 -23.20 -14.44 12.22
CA HIS A 322 -23.43 -15.80 11.70
C HIS A 322 -22.75 -15.99 10.35
N ALA A 323 -21.54 -16.54 10.41
CA ALA A 323 -20.59 -16.75 9.33
C ALA A 323 -20.01 -15.44 8.76
N THR A 324 -18.69 -15.35 8.80
CA THR A 324 -17.89 -14.24 8.26
C THR A 324 -18.16 -14.09 6.76
N ILE A 325 -19.15 -13.27 6.40
CA ILE A 325 -19.33 -12.75 5.05
C ILE A 325 -19.35 -11.23 5.18
N VAL A 326 -18.19 -10.61 5.03
CA VAL A 326 -18.08 -9.19 4.71
C VAL A 326 -18.55 -9.04 3.26
N ARG A 327 -19.85 -8.86 3.04
CA ARG A 327 -20.38 -8.48 1.72
C ARG A 327 -20.33 -6.97 1.61
N ALA A 328 -19.23 -6.45 1.05
CA ALA A 328 -19.23 -5.11 0.49
C ALA A 328 -20.21 -5.10 -0.70
N LEU A 329 -21.38 -4.51 -0.52
CA LEU A 329 -22.37 -4.39 -1.60
C LEU A 329 -21.84 -3.42 -2.67
N ARG A 330 -21.37 -4.00 -3.78
CA ARG A 330 -20.96 -3.27 -4.99
C ARG A 330 -22.21 -2.93 -5.79
N LEU A 331 -22.83 -1.78 -5.53
CA LEU A 331 -23.90 -1.26 -6.38
C LEU A 331 -23.31 -0.59 -7.64
N SER A 332 -23.13 -1.43 -8.67
CA SER A 332 -23.30 -1.15 -10.11
C SER A 332 -22.72 0.14 -10.72
N HIS A 333 -21.65 -0.01 -11.51
CA HIS A 333 -21.61 0.27 -12.97
C HIS A 333 -20.38 -0.44 -13.57
N TRP A 334 -20.52 -1.72 -13.91
CA TRP A 334 -19.60 -2.44 -14.80
C TRP A 334 -20.33 -2.66 -16.13
N SER A 335 -20.42 -1.59 -16.90
CA SER A 335 -20.66 -1.67 -18.34
C SER A 335 -19.48 -0.96 -18.99
N ILE A 336 -18.59 -1.76 -19.58
CA ILE A 336 -17.64 -1.51 -20.68
C ILE A 336 -16.41 -2.40 -20.41
N ILE A 337 -16.54 -3.65 -20.84
CA ILE A 337 -15.39 -4.48 -21.25
C ILE A 337 -15.39 -4.38 -22.77
N PRO A 338 -14.42 -3.73 -23.45
CA PRO A 338 -14.16 -4.07 -24.83
C PRO A 338 -13.50 -5.44 -24.83
N ARG A 339 -14.22 -6.43 -25.37
CA ARG A 339 -13.65 -7.70 -25.79
C ARG A 339 -12.55 -7.38 -26.81
N TYR A 340 -11.29 -7.57 -26.45
CA TYR A 340 -10.26 -7.79 -27.46
C TYR A 340 -10.54 -9.15 -28.09
N ALA A 341 -11.04 -9.12 -29.32
CA ALA A 341 -11.08 -10.25 -30.22
C ALA A 341 -9.99 -10.05 -31.27
N SER A 342 -9.20 -11.12 -31.45
CA SER A 342 -8.26 -11.43 -32.54
C SER A 342 -7.14 -10.45 -32.85
#